data_AF-A0A7C1Z6Q9-F1
#
_entry.id   AF-A0A7C1Z6Q9-F1
#
_cell.length_a   1.000
_cell.length_b   1.000
_cell.length_c   1.000
_cell.angle_alpha   90.00
_cell.angle_beta   90.00
_cell.angle_gamma   90.00
#
_symmetry.space_group_name_H-M   'P 1'
#
loop_
_entity.id
_entity.type
_entity.pdbx_description
1 polymer ?
#
loop_
_entity_poly.entity_id
_entity_poly.type
_entity_poly.pdbx_seq_one_letter_code
_entity_poly.pdbx_strand_id
1 'polypeptide(L)'
;MKLVYDISSLPQGLDPGNLVKIFEQHHLVYWDSKRGGTKPQLYLDNDEKAELAIVDVDGMHMNMEQYSKAFRDKEFWDKELYKCKQSPTYFWANYGTLVYPHSDKGLRAYLVGIGMIEIMEKDSDKAKKLWDRQKARIKKVTDKYTVKFLQQRKAALSVMKAKYETRVKALEKLVGDHVRLFDSNKAPLKDKKRITVLTEKISRCYPILLKYSDIYRNKKGKWDRPMLFVTDYVILLEMFYDVLVSENRIMEDVDGTAEKLAGAKANTPPGTRGIAKVQSK
;
A
#
# COMPACT_ATOMS: atom_id res chain seq x y z
N MET A 1 -30.44 11.28 -26.10
CA MET A 1 -31.14 12.07 -25.07
C MET A 1 -30.41 13.38 -24.83
N LYS A 2 -31.13 14.46 -24.54
CA LYS A 2 -30.59 15.80 -24.30
C LYS A 2 -31.20 16.39 -23.01
N LEU A 3 -30.36 16.63 -22.00
CA LEU A 3 -30.74 17.34 -20.78
C LEU A 3 -30.54 18.85 -20.99
N VAL A 4 -31.60 19.62 -20.84
CA VAL A 4 -31.56 21.09 -20.81
C VAL A 4 -31.59 21.53 -19.36
N TYR A 5 -30.50 22.14 -18.91
CA TYR A 5 -30.31 22.61 -17.55
C TYR A 5 -29.74 24.02 -17.55
N ASP A 6 -30.37 24.92 -16.82
CA ASP A 6 -29.88 26.28 -16.62
C ASP A 6 -28.91 26.31 -15.42
N ILE A 7 -27.63 26.52 -15.72
CA ILE A 7 -26.52 26.50 -14.75
C ILE A 7 -26.70 27.55 -13.64
N SER A 8 -27.43 28.63 -13.89
CA SER A 8 -27.73 29.65 -12.86
C SER A 8 -28.62 29.12 -11.72
N SER A 9 -29.46 28.14 -12.05
CA SER A 9 -30.36 27.43 -11.14
C SER A 9 -29.70 26.24 -10.42
N LEU A 10 -28.40 26.06 -10.57
CA LEU A 10 -27.65 24.98 -9.93
C LEU A 10 -27.59 25.19 -8.41
N PRO A 11 -27.97 24.19 -7.59
CA PRO A 11 -27.83 24.25 -6.13
C PRO A 11 -26.46 24.72 -5.69
N GLN A 12 -26.42 25.59 -4.68
CA GLN A 12 -25.15 26.11 -4.19
C GLN A 12 -24.27 24.98 -3.62
N GLY A 13 -23.07 24.86 -4.18
CA GLY A 13 -22.09 23.81 -3.86
C GLY A 13 -22.07 22.64 -4.84
N LEU A 14 -23.09 22.46 -5.68
CA LEU A 14 -23.13 21.40 -6.69
C LEU A 14 -22.39 21.88 -7.95
N ASP A 15 -21.35 21.17 -8.39
CA ASP A 15 -20.69 21.49 -9.65
C ASP A 15 -21.36 20.77 -10.84
N PRO A 16 -21.26 21.32 -12.07
CA PRO A 16 -21.88 20.72 -13.25
C PRO A 16 -21.42 19.28 -13.55
N GLY A 17 -20.18 18.92 -13.23
CA GLY A 17 -19.65 17.58 -13.48
C GLY A 17 -20.34 16.51 -12.60
N ASN A 18 -20.56 16.83 -11.33
CA ASN A 18 -21.32 15.96 -10.42
C ASN A 18 -22.81 15.90 -10.76
N LEU A 19 -23.41 16.99 -11.27
CA LEU A 19 -24.78 16.97 -11.77
C LEU A 19 -24.94 15.92 -12.89
N VAL A 20 -24.02 15.90 -13.86
CA VAL A 20 -24.02 14.92 -14.96
C VAL A 20 -23.91 13.50 -14.40
N LYS A 21 -22.98 13.26 -13.47
CA LYS A 21 -22.82 11.93 -12.85
C LYS A 21 -24.06 11.45 -12.11
N ILE A 22 -24.73 12.33 -11.36
CA ILE A 22 -25.98 11.99 -10.65
C ILE A 22 -27.07 11.65 -11.64
N PHE A 23 -27.20 12.45 -12.71
CA PHE A 23 -28.18 12.20 -13.76
C PHE A 23 -27.92 10.86 -14.47
N GLU A 24 -26.67 10.57 -14.84
CA GLU A 24 -26.30 9.31 -15.50
C GLU A 24 -26.54 8.07 -14.62
N GLN A 25 -26.35 8.18 -13.31
CA GLN A 25 -26.45 7.04 -12.40
C GLN A 25 -27.85 6.82 -11.81
N HIS A 26 -28.60 7.90 -11.62
CA HIS A 26 -29.85 7.88 -10.86
C HIS A 26 -31.05 8.44 -11.64
N HIS A 27 -30.84 8.94 -12.86
CA HIS A 27 -31.86 9.64 -13.67
C HIS A 27 -32.57 10.76 -12.90
N LEU A 28 -31.83 11.40 -11.99
CA LEU A 28 -32.31 12.42 -11.06
C LEU A 28 -31.53 13.73 -11.29
N VAL A 29 -32.20 14.85 -11.20
CA VAL A 29 -31.60 16.18 -11.34
C VAL A 29 -31.97 17.05 -10.14
N TYR A 30 -30.97 17.64 -9.49
CA TYR A 30 -31.19 18.64 -8.45
C TYR A 30 -31.32 20.03 -9.08
N TRP A 31 -32.27 20.82 -8.60
CA TRP A 31 -32.57 22.16 -9.10
C TRP A 31 -32.88 23.08 -7.92
N ASP A 32 -32.47 24.34 -8.00
CA ASP A 32 -32.77 25.35 -6.98
C ASP A 32 -33.71 26.42 -7.56
N SER A 33 -35.00 26.33 -7.21
CA SER A 33 -36.01 27.27 -7.68
C SER A 33 -35.80 28.71 -7.17
N LYS A 34 -35.09 28.91 -6.06
CA LYS A 34 -34.84 30.25 -5.48
C LYS A 34 -33.74 31.03 -6.19
N ARG A 35 -32.86 30.36 -6.93
CA ARG A 35 -31.75 31.03 -7.63
C ARG A 35 -32.15 31.60 -8.99
N GLY A 36 -33.41 31.39 -9.40
CA GLY A 36 -33.91 31.76 -10.72
C GLY A 36 -33.41 30.79 -11.80
N GLY A 37 -33.99 30.90 -12.98
CA GLY A 37 -33.66 30.04 -14.13
C GLY A 37 -34.76 29.04 -14.50
N THR A 38 -34.53 28.33 -15.61
CA THR A 38 -35.54 27.44 -16.18
C THR A 38 -35.54 26.08 -15.49
N LYS A 39 -36.72 25.58 -15.10
CA LYS A 39 -36.88 24.22 -14.55
C LYS A 39 -36.28 23.19 -15.53
N PRO A 40 -35.42 22.26 -15.10
CA PRO A 40 -34.75 21.31 -15.98
C PRO A 40 -35.71 20.48 -16.82
N GLN A 41 -35.33 20.18 -18.05
CA GLN A 41 -36.13 19.39 -19.00
C GLN A 41 -35.27 18.36 -19.69
N LEU A 42 -35.80 17.14 -19.87
CA LEU A 42 -35.16 16.08 -20.62
C LEU A 42 -35.89 15.90 -21.95
N TYR A 43 -35.11 15.75 -23.02
CA TYR A 43 -35.62 15.47 -24.35
C TYR A 43 -35.03 14.16 -24.88
N LEU A 44 -35.83 13.41 -25.60
CA LEU A 44 -35.41 12.27 -26.40
C LEU A 44 -34.71 12.75 -27.68
N ASP A 45 -34.09 11.84 -28.43
CA ASP A 45 -33.36 12.18 -29.66
C ASP A 45 -34.26 12.67 -30.81
N ASN A 46 -35.58 12.49 -30.68
CA ASN A 46 -36.61 13.01 -31.57
C ASN A 46 -37.22 14.35 -31.09
N ASP A 47 -36.57 15.04 -30.15
CA ASP A 47 -37.03 16.28 -29.50
C ASP A 47 -38.36 16.15 -28.71
N GLU A 48 -38.84 14.94 -28.45
CA GLU A 48 -39.97 14.73 -27.55
C GLU A 48 -39.55 14.89 -26.08
N LYS A 49 -40.41 15.51 -25.27
CA LYS A 49 -40.15 15.72 -23.85
C LYS A 49 -40.28 14.39 -23.09
N ALA A 50 -39.23 14.01 -22.39
CA ALA A 50 -39.19 12.84 -21.52
C ALA A 50 -39.48 13.21 -20.06
N GLU A 51 -39.91 12.21 -19.29
CA GLU A 51 -40.04 12.33 -17.85
C GLU A 51 -38.65 12.47 -17.20
N LEU A 52 -38.53 13.42 -16.27
CA LEU A 52 -37.30 13.70 -15.54
C LEU A 52 -37.62 13.79 -14.06
N ALA A 53 -36.96 12.96 -13.24
CA ALA A 53 -37.05 13.08 -11.80
C ALA A 53 -36.27 14.33 -11.35
N ILE A 54 -36.97 15.30 -10.77
CA ILE A 54 -36.39 16.57 -10.33
C ILE A 54 -36.59 16.72 -8.82
N VAL A 55 -35.50 17.02 -8.11
CA VAL A 55 -35.54 17.43 -6.70
C VAL A 55 -35.30 18.92 -6.62
N ASP A 56 -36.31 19.66 -6.19
CA ASP A 56 -36.16 21.07 -5.86
C ASP A 56 -35.56 21.19 -4.46
N VAL A 57 -34.43 21.89 -4.34
CA VAL A 57 -33.72 22.08 -3.06
C VAL A 57 -34.10 23.39 -2.37
N ASP A 58 -34.86 24.27 -3.00
CA ASP A 58 -35.42 25.50 -2.40
C ASP A 58 -34.42 26.34 -1.57
N GLY A 59 -33.22 26.59 -2.08
CA GLY A 59 -32.15 27.32 -1.39
C GLY A 59 -31.39 26.53 -0.32
N MET A 60 -31.56 25.21 -0.22
CA MET A 60 -30.76 24.39 0.69
C MET A 60 -29.31 24.27 0.23
N HIS A 61 -28.38 24.45 1.17
CA HIS A 61 -26.98 24.09 0.97
C HIS A 61 -26.82 22.57 0.93
N MET A 62 -26.44 22.05 -0.23
CA MET A 62 -26.02 20.67 -0.34
C MET A 62 -24.59 20.52 0.22
N ASN A 63 -24.37 19.54 1.11
CA ASN A 63 -23.02 19.19 1.55
C ASN A 63 -22.28 18.40 0.45
N MET A 64 -21.89 19.14 -0.58
CA MET A 64 -21.29 18.61 -1.80
C MET A 64 -19.86 18.15 -1.60
N GLU A 65 -19.21 18.59 -0.53
CA GLU A 65 -17.90 18.09 -0.14
C GLU A 65 -17.99 16.63 0.31
N GLN A 66 -18.99 16.28 1.13
CA GLN A 66 -19.23 14.89 1.54
C GLN A 66 -19.65 14.01 0.35
N TYR A 67 -20.53 14.50 -0.53
CA TYR A 67 -20.94 13.75 -1.73
C TYR A 67 -19.76 13.52 -2.71
N SER A 68 -19.02 14.57 -3.04
CA SER A 68 -17.82 14.48 -3.88
C SER A 68 -16.77 13.56 -3.27
N LYS A 69 -16.64 13.53 -1.93
CA LYS A 69 -15.74 12.62 -1.24
C LYS A 69 -16.20 11.17 -1.39
N ALA A 70 -17.48 10.87 -1.19
CA ALA A 70 -18.02 9.52 -1.36
C ALA A 70 -17.85 9.00 -2.79
N PHE A 71 -18.11 9.83 -3.81
CA PHE A 71 -17.87 9.49 -5.22
C PHE A 71 -16.41 9.22 -5.51
N ARG A 72 -15.50 10.13 -5.08
CA ARG A 72 -14.06 9.95 -5.26
C ARG A 72 -13.55 8.70 -4.55
N ASP A 73 -14.05 8.42 -3.34
CA ASP A 73 -13.67 7.23 -2.57
C ASP A 73 -14.16 5.95 -3.27
N LYS A 74 -15.40 5.93 -3.76
CA LYS A 74 -15.93 4.80 -4.53
C LYS A 74 -15.13 4.58 -5.82
N GLU A 75 -14.95 5.61 -6.63
CA GLU A 75 -14.16 5.54 -7.87
C GLU A 75 -12.73 5.10 -7.60
N PHE A 76 -12.12 5.59 -6.52
CA PHE A 76 -10.81 5.16 -6.08
C PHE A 76 -10.80 3.66 -5.79
N TRP A 77 -11.72 3.17 -4.95
CA TRP A 77 -11.75 1.76 -4.56
C TRP A 77 -12.10 0.81 -5.70
N ASP A 78 -12.96 1.23 -6.63
CA ASP A 78 -13.28 0.46 -7.82
C ASP A 78 -12.07 0.35 -8.75
N LYS A 79 -11.32 1.45 -8.95
CA LYS A 79 -10.06 1.45 -9.68
C LYS A 79 -9.00 0.58 -9.00
N GLU A 80 -8.88 0.66 -7.68
CA GLU A 80 -7.93 -0.15 -6.92
C GLU A 80 -8.27 -1.65 -7.00
N LEU A 81 -9.55 -2.00 -6.87
CA LEU A 81 -10.02 -3.37 -7.01
C LEU A 81 -9.71 -3.91 -8.41
N TYR A 82 -9.98 -3.12 -9.45
CA TYR A 82 -9.65 -3.47 -10.82
C TYR A 82 -8.15 -3.76 -10.99
N LYS A 83 -7.28 -2.83 -10.56
CA LYS A 83 -5.81 -3.04 -10.64
C LYS A 83 -5.36 -4.29 -9.89
N CYS A 84 -5.89 -4.53 -8.70
CA CYS A 84 -5.55 -5.71 -7.90
C CYS A 84 -5.98 -7.02 -8.56
N LYS A 85 -7.12 -7.03 -9.25
CA LYS A 85 -7.60 -8.20 -10.00
C LYS A 85 -6.80 -8.47 -11.26
N GLN A 86 -6.29 -7.43 -11.92
CA GLN A 86 -5.50 -7.54 -13.16
C GLN A 86 -4.01 -7.78 -12.91
N SER A 87 -3.46 -7.30 -11.81
CA SER A 87 -2.03 -7.38 -11.52
C SER A 87 -1.78 -7.94 -10.12
N PRO A 88 -1.40 -9.24 -10.02
CA PRO A 88 -1.02 -9.83 -8.75
C PRO A 88 0.19 -9.14 -8.10
N THR A 89 1.13 -8.63 -8.90
CA THR A 89 2.25 -7.81 -8.43
C THR A 89 1.75 -6.52 -7.77
N TYR A 90 0.78 -5.84 -8.40
CA TYR A 90 0.19 -4.63 -7.82
C TYR A 90 -0.52 -4.93 -6.50
N PHE A 91 -1.33 -6.00 -6.46
CA PHE A 91 -1.96 -6.44 -5.23
C PHE A 91 -0.92 -6.72 -4.14
N TRP A 92 0.13 -7.48 -4.44
CA TRP A 92 1.18 -7.80 -3.47
C TRP A 92 1.84 -6.54 -2.91
N ALA A 93 2.27 -5.63 -3.78
CA ALA A 93 2.98 -4.42 -3.41
C ALA A 93 2.14 -3.38 -2.66
N ASN A 94 0.81 -3.47 -2.70
CA ASN A 94 -0.07 -2.46 -2.07
C ASN A 94 -0.99 -3.03 -0.99
N TYR A 95 -1.24 -4.34 -1.00
CA TYR A 95 -2.25 -4.99 -0.15
C TYR A 95 -1.84 -6.41 0.32
N GLY A 96 -0.96 -7.11 -0.40
CA GLY A 96 -0.79 -8.56 -0.25
C GLY A 96 0.25 -9.03 0.77
N THR A 97 1.22 -8.21 1.15
CA THR A 97 2.23 -8.57 2.17
C THR A 97 2.21 -7.64 3.37
N LEU A 98 2.18 -8.18 4.59
CA LEU A 98 2.31 -7.39 5.83
C LEU A 98 3.78 -7.20 6.25
N VAL A 99 4.71 -7.75 5.49
CA VAL A 99 6.16 -7.59 5.71
C VAL A 99 6.62 -6.32 4.99
N TYR A 100 7.30 -5.43 5.71
CA TYR A 100 7.87 -4.20 5.17
C TYR A 100 9.35 -4.08 5.57
N PRO A 101 10.25 -3.68 4.66
CA PRO A 101 10.00 -3.35 3.27
C PRO A 101 9.70 -4.58 2.41
N HIS A 102 9.13 -4.33 1.24
CA HIS A 102 8.85 -5.36 0.25
C HIS A 102 10.16 -5.86 -0.38
N SER A 103 10.38 -7.17 -0.43
CA SER A 103 11.56 -7.77 -1.08
C SER A 103 11.20 -8.54 -2.36
N ASP A 104 12.09 -8.55 -3.34
CA ASP A 104 11.94 -9.32 -4.58
C ASP A 104 11.75 -10.82 -4.31
N LYS A 105 12.46 -11.36 -3.31
CA LYS A 105 12.30 -12.75 -2.87
C LYS A 105 10.87 -13.01 -2.38
N GLY A 106 10.30 -12.09 -1.60
CA GLY A 106 8.92 -12.17 -1.13
C GLY A 106 7.91 -12.10 -2.27
N LEU A 107 8.13 -11.21 -3.23
CA LEU A 107 7.29 -11.11 -4.43
C LEU A 107 7.32 -12.40 -5.24
N ARG A 108 8.51 -12.94 -5.54
CA ARG A 108 8.66 -14.20 -6.27
C ARG A 108 7.97 -15.35 -5.56
N ALA A 109 8.15 -15.49 -4.25
CA ALA A 109 7.50 -16.52 -3.45
C ALA A 109 5.97 -16.41 -3.52
N TYR A 110 5.43 -15.18 -3.46
CA TYR A 110 4.00 -14.94 -3.61
C TYR A 110 3.49 -15.33 -5.01
N LEU A 111 4.16 -14.88 -6.08
CA LEU A 111 3.78 -15.16 -7.47
C LEU A 111 3.76 -16.68 -7.73
N VAL A 112 4.79 -17.41 -7.29
CA VAL A 112 4.82 -18.88 -7.37
C VAL A 112 3.66 -19.49 -6.56
N GLY A 113 3.39 -18.99 -5.35
CA GLY A 113 2.31 -19.47 -4.48
C GLY A 113 0.92 -19.37 -5.12
N ILE A 114 0.64 -18.28 -5.84
CA ILE A 114 -0.64 -18.11 -6.58
C ILE A 114 -0.67 -18.88 -7.91
N GLY A 115 0.45 -19.51 -8.30
CA GLY A 115 0.57 -20.31 -9.51
C GLY A 115 1.09 -19.55 -10.73
N MET A 116 1.59 -18.32 -10.57
CA MET A 116 2.37 -17.62 -11.60
C MET A 116 3.79 -18.20 -11.63
N ILE A 117 3.95 -19.24 -12.43
CA ILE A 117 5.20 -19.92 -12.73
C ILE A 117 5.54 -19.75 -14.21
N GLU A 118 6.83 -19.78 -14.52
CA GLU A 118 7.31 -19.75 -15.90
C GLU A 118 6.85 -21.02 -16.64
N ILE A 119 6.31 -20.85 -17.85
CA ILE A 119 5.90 -21.97 -18.71
C ILE A 119 7.03 -22.21 -19.72
N MET A 120 7.78 -23.28 -19.51
CA MET A 120 8.93 -23.67 -20.35
C MET A 120 8.56 -24.61 -21.51
N GLU A 121 7.26 -24.84 -21.73
CA GLU A 121 6.75 -25.72 -22.78
C GLU A 121 6.96 -25.10 -24.16
N LYS A 122 7.57 -25.87 -25.07
CA LYS A 122 7.92 -25.42 -26.43
C LYS A 122 6.80 -25.68 -27.43
N ASP A 123 5.95 -26.66 -27.14
CA ASP A 123 4.77 -26.95 -27.94
C ASP A 123 3.67 -25.90 -27.70
N SER A 124 3.26 -25.21 -28.76
CA SER A 124 2.32 -24.08 -28.68
C SER A 124 0.96 -24.46 -28.08
N ASP A 125 0.42 -25.63 -28.43
CA ASP A 125 -0.89 -26.07 -27.98
C ASP A 125 -0.87 -26.51 -26.50
N LYS A 126 0.20 -27.19 -26.08
CA LYS A 126 0.42 -27.54 -24.67
C LYS A 126 0.71 -26.29 -23.83
N ALA A 127 1.52 -25.36 -24.34
CA ALA A 127 1.81 -24.09 -23.67
C ALA A 127 0.53 -23.28 -23.46
N LYS A 128 -0.36 -23.21 -24.47
CA LYS A 128 -1.67 -22.56 -24.35
C LYS A 128 -2.54 -23.21 -23.27
N LYS A 129 -2.63 -24.55 -23.22
CA LYS A 129 -3.38 -25.26 -22.16
C LYS A 129 -2.84 -24.95 -20.76
N LEU A 130 -1.51 -24.87 -20.60
CA LEU A 130 -0.88 -24.51 -19.32
C LEU A 130 -1.15 -23.05 -18.94
N TRP A 131 -1.10 -22.15 -19.92
CA TRP A 131 -1.42 -20.74 -19.75
C TRP A 131 -2.86 -20.52 -19.30
N ASP A 132 -3.82 -21.21 -19.92
CA ASP A 132 -5.24 -21.12 -19.55
C ASP A 132 -5.51 -21.68 -18.15
N ARG A 133 -4.84 -22.79 -17.77
CA ARG A 133 -4.89 -23.33 -16.40
C ARG A 133 -4.33 -22.34 -15.38
N GLN A 134 -3.20 -21.70 -15.69
CA GLN A 134 -2.58 -20.68 -14.84
C GLN A 134 -3.51 -19.46 -14.69
N LYS A 135 -4.06 -18.94 -15.78
CA LYS A 135 -5.05 -17.85 -15.77
C LYS A 135 -6.27 -18.18 -14.91
N ALA A 136 -6.82 -19.39 -15.05
CA ALA A 136 -7.97 -19.83 -14.27
C ALA A 136 -7.63 -19.91 -12.77
N ARG A 137 -6.42 -20.36 -12.41
CA ARG A 137 -5.95 -20.38 -11.02
C ARG A 137 -5.81 -18.98 -10.45
N ILE A 138 -5.17 -18.05 -11.18
CA ILE A 138 -5.02 -16.66 -10.78
C ILE A 138 -6.40 -16.02 -10.59
N LYS A 139 -7.31 -16.22 -11.54
CA LYS A 139 -8.69 -15.72 -11.46
C LYS A 139 -9.40 -16.19 -10.18
N LYS A 140 -9.31 -17.48 -9.84
CA LYS A 140 -9.87 -18.01 -8.57
C LYS A 140 -9.30 -17.34 -7.32
N VAL A 141 -8.03 -16.91 -7.35
CA VAL A 141 -7.42 -16.17 -6.24
C VAL A 141 -7.94 -14.74 -6.21
N THR A 142 -7.95 -14.05 -7.35
CA THR A 142 -8.33 -12.64 -7.43
C THR A 142 -9.83 -12.39 -7.31
N ASP A 143 -10.68 -13.38 -7.60
CA ASP A 143 -12.13 -13.32 -7.39
C ASP A 143 -12.51 -13.12 -5.92
N LYS A 144 -11.62 -13.52 -4.99
CA LYS A 144 -11.78 -13.29 -3.55
C LYS A 144 -11.57 -11.83 -3.15
N TYR A 145 -10.98 -11.01 -4.03
CA TYR A 145 -10.72 -9.61 -3.74
C TYR A 145 -12.02 -8.81 -3.81
N THR A 146 -12.28 -8.07 -2.74
CA THR A 146 -13.42 -7.15 -2.60
C THR A 146 -12.92 -5.82 -2.06
N VAL A 147 -13.69 -4.74 -2.26
CA VAL A 147 -13.36 -3.41 -1.70
C VAL A 147 -13.14 -3.50 -0.19
N LYS A 148 -14.03 -4.19 0.53
CA LYS A 148 -13.92 -4.41 1.97
C LYS A 148 -12.63 -5.12 2.37
N PHE A 149 -12.23 -6.14 1.61
CA PHE A 149 -10.97 -6.84 1.84
C PHE A 149 -9.76 -5.90 1.64
N LEU A 150 -9.74 -5.11 0.57
CA LEU A 150 -8.65 -4.18 0.31
C LEU A 150 -8.55 -3.09 1.39
N GLN A 151 -9.69 -2.58 1.87
CA GLN A 151 -9.75 -1.62 2.97
C GLN A 151 -9.16 -2.18 4.27
N GLN A 152 -9.54 -3.41 4.65
CA GLN A 152 -8.99 -4.09 5.83
C GLN A 152 -7.47 -4.27 5.72
N ARG A 153 -6.99 -4.67 4.53
CA ARG A 153 -5.55 -4.83 4.27
C ARG A 153 -4.80 -3.50 4.33
N LYS A 154 -5.36 -2.43 3.75
CA LYS A 154 -4.78 -1.08 3.81
C LYS A 154 -4.60 -0.60 5.26
N ALA A 155 -5.60 -0.83 6.12
CA ALA A 155 -5.52 -0.49 7.53
C ALA A 155 -4.38 -1.26 8.23
N ALA A 156 -4.31 -2.59 8.07
CA ALA A 156 -3.23 -3.39 8.65
C ALA A 156 -1.84 -2.95 8.15
N LEU A 157 -1.71 -2.64 6.86
CA LEU A 157 -0.46 -2.16 6.28
C LEU A 157 -0.02 -0.81 6.83
N SER A 158 -0.96 0.10 7.05
CA SER A 158 -0.65 1.40 7.65
C SER A 158 -0.02 1.24 9.04
N VAL A 159 -0.52 0.29 9.84
CA VAL A 159 0.05 -0.04 11.16
C VAL A 159 1.46 -0.62 11.02
N MET A 160 1.66 -1.58 10.10
CA MET A 160 2.98 -2.20 9.90
C MET A 160 4.02 -1.20 9.38
N LYS A 161 3.62 -0.32 8.45
CA LYS A 161 4.47 0.77 7.96
C LYS A 161 4.83 1.74 9.07
N ALA A 162 3.87 2.13 9.91
CA ALA A 162 4.12 3.02 11.05
C ALA A 162 5.07 2.37 12.07
N LYS A 163 4.92 1.07 12.36
CA LYS A 163 5.85 0.31 13.22
C LYS A 163 7.25 0.28 12.64
N TYR A 164 7.36 -0.01 11.34
CA TYR A 164 8.64 0.02 10.62
C TYR A 164 9.32 1.39 10.70
N GLU A 165 8.60 2.47 10.38
CA GLU A 165 9.13 3.84 10.44
C GLU A 165 9.55 4.23 11.86
N THR A 166 8.78 3.81 12.87
CA THR A 166 9.11 4.04 14.28
C THR A 166 10.41 3.33 14.67
N ARG A 167 10.57 2.06 14.28
CA ARG A 167 11.79 1.27 14.51
C ARG A 167 12.99 1.89 13.80
N VAL A 168 12.86 2.30 12.55
CA VAL A 168 13.93 2.99 11.81
C VAL A 168 14.36 4.25 12.54
N LYS A 169 13.43 5.12 12.95
CA LYS A 169 13.75 6.34 13.69
C LYS A 169 14.44 6.07 15.03
N ALA A 170 13.99 5.04 15.75
CA ALA A 170 14.61 4.64 17.01
C ALA A 170 16.06 4.20 16.79
N LEU A 171 16.30 3.35 15.79
CA LEU A 171 17.64 2.90 15.42
C LEU A 171 18.51 4.07 14.94
N GLU A 172 18.00 4.94 14.07
CA GLU A 172 18.72 6.13 13.58
C GLU A 172 19.15 7.05 14.73
N LYS A 173 18.31 7.21 15.76
CA LYS A 173 18.65 7.96 16.96
C LYS A 173 19.77 7.28 17.74
N LEU A 174 19.65 5.98 18.00
CA LEU A 174 20.61 5.22 18.80
C LEU A 174 22.00 5.16 18.14
N VAL A 175 22.05 4.91 16.83
CA VAL A 175 23.33 4.78 16.12
C VAL A 175 23.87 6.11 15.59
N GLY A 176 23.03 7.16 15.53
CA GLY A 176 23.35 8.44 14.87
C GLY A 176 24.57 9.16 15.43
N ASP A 177 24.88 8.96 16.72
CA ASP A 177 26.08 9.52 17.35
C ASP A 177 27.37 8.78 16.97
N HIS A 178 27.24 7.57 16.40
CA HIS A 178 28.36 6.72 16.01
C HIS A 178 28.59 6.66 14.50
N VAL A 179 27.60 7.08 13.70
CA VAL A 179 27.67 7.14 12.24
C VAL A 179 26.90 8.35 11.71
N ARG A 180 27.51 9.07 10.78
CA ARG A 180 26.95 10.30 10.22
C ARG A 180 25.79 10.00 9.27
N LEU A 181 24.57 9.89 9.80
CA LEU A 181 23.34 9.69 9.03
C LEU A 181 22.65 10.99 8.60
N PHE A 182 22.93 12.09 9.32
CA PHE A 182 22.33 13.40 9.12
C PHE A 182 23.40 14.43 8.69
N ASP A 183 22.96 15.48 8.01
CA ASP A 183 23.80 16.64 7.72
C ASP A 183 23.90 17.60 8.91
N SER A 184 24.61 18.72 8.72
CA SER A 184 24.77 19.75 9.76
C SER A 184 23.45 20.41 10.18
N ASN A 185 22.42 20.35 9.34
CA ASN A 185 21.10 20.94 9.58
C ASN A 185 20.13 19.92 10.18
N LYS A 186 20.62 18.75 10.63
CA LYS A 186 19.82 17.62 11.12
C LYS A 186 18.87 17.03 10.07
N ALA A 187 19.08 17.32 8.79
CA ALA A 187 18.33 16.68 7.72
C ALA A 187 18.97 15.32 7.38
N PRO A 188 18.18 14.27 7.08
CA PRO A 188 18.73 12.97 6.72
C PRO A 188 19.52 13.08 5.42
N LEU A 189 20.71 12.46 5.39
CA LEU A 189 21.48 12.36 4.15
C LEU A 189 20.72 11.53 3.12
N LYS A 190 21.04 11.72 1.83
CA LYS A 190 20.50 10.89 0.74
C LYS A 190 20.71 9.40 1.05
N ASP A 191 19.71 8.58 0.75
CA ASP A 191 19.68 7.14 1.09
C ASP A 191 20.95 6.40 0.70
N LYS A 192 21.42 6.60 -0.54
CA LYS A 192 22.66 5.99 -1.03
C LYS A 192 23.85 6.32 -0.13
N LYS A 193 23.94 7.57 0.35
CA LYS A 193 25.02 8.00 1.26
C LYS A 193 24.88 7.40 2.64
N ARG A 194 23.65 7.32 3.19
CA ARG A 194 23.37 6.66 4.48
C ARG A 194 23.74 5.17 4.46
N ILE A 195 23.41 4.47 3.38
CA ILE A 195 23.80 3.07 3.15
C ILE A 195 25.33 2.95 3.08
N THR A 196 26.00 3.79 2.30
CA THR A 196 27.46 3.76 2.17
C THR A 196 28.17 3.93 3.52
N VAL A 197 27.79 4.93 4.31
CA VAL A 197 28.46 5.19 5.60
C VAL A 197 28.22 4.06 6.60
N LEU A 198 27.03 3.46 6.62
CA LEU A 198 26.74 2.29 7.46
C LEU A 198 27.58 1.09 7.04
N THR A 199 27.57 0.74 5.75
CA THR A 199 28.35 -0.37 5.21
C THR A 199 29.84 -0.21 5.48
N GLU A 200 30.37 1.00 5.35
CA GLU A 200 31.77 1.29 5.67
C GLU A 200 32.09 1.05 7.14
N LYS A 201 31.21 1.49 8.06
CA LYS A 201 31.36 1.28 9.50
C LYS A 201 31.28 -0.20 9.86
N ILE A 202 30.21 -0.88 9.46
CA ILE A 202 29.98 -2.32 9.72
C ILE A 202 31.15 -3.15 9.20
N SER A 203 31.63 -2.88 7.98
CA SER A 203 32.70 -3.68 7.36
C SER A 203 34.04 -3.63 8.10
N ARG A 204 34.22 -2.71 9.05
CA ARG A 204 35.42 -2.57 9.88
C ARG A 204 35.27 -3.24 11.24
N CYS A 205 34.06 -3.66 11.61
CA CYS A 205 33.77 -4.26 12.91
C CYS A 205 34.05 -5.77 12.88
N TYR A 206 34.85 -6.23 13.83
CA TYR A 206 35.24 -7.63 13.98
C TYR A 206 35.27 -8.00 15.47
N PRO A 207 34.93 -9.25 15.83
CA PRO A 207 34.48 -10.34 14.93
C PRO A 207 33.07 -10.11 14.36
N ILE A 208 32.75 -10.78 13.25
CA ILE A 208 31.38 -10.76 12.68
C ILE A 208 30.47 -11.50 13.66
N LEU A 209 29.38 -10.86 14.10
CA LEU A 209 28.41 -11.47 14.99
C LEU A 209 27.82 -12.74 14.35
N LEU A 210 27.70 -13.80 15.15
CA LEU A 210 27.34 -15.14 14.67
C LEU A 210 26.04 -15.14 13.84
N LYS A 211 25.04 -14.37 14.27
CA LYS A 211 23.73 -14.24 13.61
C LYS A 211 23.76 -13.68 12.19
N TYR A 212 24.87 -13.03 11.79
CA TYR A 212 25.07 -12.50 10.44
C TYR A 212 26.08 -13.32 9.63
N SER A 213 26.83 -14.21 10.27
CA SER A 213 27.96 -14.91 9.66
C SER A 213 27.54 -15.74 8.44
N ASP A 214 26.37 -16.39 8.47
CA ASP A 214 25.97 -17.30 7.38
C ASP A 214 25.62 -16.57 6.08
N ILE A 215 25.16 -15.32 6.18
CA ILE A 215 24.65 -14.56 5.02
C ILE A 215 25.66 -13.50 4.57
N TYR A 216 26.38 -12.88 5.51
CA TYR A 216 27.17 -11.67 5.26
C TYR A 216 28.68 -11.91 5.31
N ARG A 217 29.12 -13.17 5.31
CA ARG A 217 30.53 -13.53 5.32
C ARG A 217 30.94 -14.08 3.96
N ASN A 218 32.02 -13.53 3.40
CA ASN A 218 32.61 -14.05 2.18
C ASN A 218 33.47 -15.30 2.47
N LYS A 219 33.91 -15.98 1.41
CA LYS A 219 34.77 -17.18 1.49
C LYS A 219 36.08 -16.96 2.27
N LYS A 220 36.55 -15.73 2.42
CA LYS A 220 37.76 -15.35 3.18
C LYS A 220 37.46 -15.03 4.64
N GLY A 221 36.23 -15.24 5.08
CA GLY A 221 35.81 -15.02 6.45
C GLY A 221 35.59 -13.56 6.84
N LYS A 222 35.58 -12.62 5.88
CA LYS A 222 35.37 -11.18 6.08
C LYS A 222 33.95 -10.77 5.68
N TRP A 223 33.52 -9.56 6.03
CA TRP A 223 32.25 -9.01 5.56
C TRP A 223 32.16 -9.05 4.03
N ASP A 224 31.05 -9.57 3.51
CA ASP A 224 30.69 -9.50 2.10
C ASP A 224 30.12 -8.10 1.80
N ARG A 225 31.01 -7.19 1.38
CA ARG A 225 30.66 -5.80 1.08
C ARG A 225 29.58 -5.67 0.00
N PRO A 226 29.67 -6.35 -1.15
CA PRO A 226 28.57 -6.36 -2.13
C PRO A 226 27.22 -6.72 -1.50
N MET A 227 27.17 -7.74 -0.64
CA MET A 227 25.94 -8.14 0.05
C MET A 227 25.44 -7.04 1.00
N LEU A 228 26.33 -6.39 1.77
CA LEU A 228 25.96 -5.26 2.62
C LEU A 228 25.38 -4.08 1.81
N PHE A 229 25.94 -3.76 0.64
CA PHE A 229 25.45 -2.64 -0.19
C PHE A 229 24.04 -2.84 -0.76
N VAL A 230 23.60 -4.09 -0.94
CA VAL A 230 22.26 -4.43 -1.43
C VAL A 230 21.29 -4.77 -0.30
N THR A 231 21.73 -4.66 0.95
CA THR A 231 20.91 -4.95 2.14
C THR A 231 20.00 -3.77 2.47
N ASP A 232 18.78 -4.09 2.91
CA ASP A 232 17.82 -3.09 3.34
C ASP A 232 18.38 -2.19 4.45
N TYR A 233 18.06 -0.89 4.34
CA TYR A 233 18.59 0.13 5.24
C TYR A 233 18.33 -0.17 6.73
N VAL A 234 17.14 -0.67 7.08
CA VAL A 234 16.82 -1.04 8.47
C VAL A 234 17.72 -2.17 8.98
N ILE A 235 18.05 -3.15 8.12
CA ILE A 235 18.87 -4.29 8.50
C ILE A 235 20.32 -3.81 8.74
N LEU A 236 20.81 -2.86 7.94
CA LEU A 236 22.10 -2.23 8.17
C LEU A 236 22.12 -1.43 9.48
N LEU A 237 21.04 -0.72 9.81
CA LEU A 237 20.90 -0.03 11.09
C LEU A 237 20.93 -1.02 12.26
N GLU A 238 20.18 -2.13 12.16
CA GLU A 238 20.14 -3.19 13.18
C GLU A 238 21.52 -3.84 13.35
N MET A 239 22.19 -4.21 12.25
CA MET A 239 23.55 -4.76 12.28
C MET A 239 24.51 -3.84 13.02
N PHE A 240 24.48 -2.54 12.71
CA PHE A 240 25.39 -1.59 13.34
C PHE A 240 25.03 -1.36 14.82
N TYR A 241 23.74 -1.29 15.15
CA TYR A 241 23.26 -1.24 16.53
C TYR A 241 23.77 -2.46 17.33
N ASP A 242 23.58 -3.68 16.81
CA ASP A 242 24.00 -4.91 17.47
C ASP A 242 25.52 -4.99 17.69
N VAL A 243 26.29 -4.47 16.73
CA VAL A 243 27.74 -4.31 16.90
C VAL A 243 28.03 -3.36 18.07
N LEU A 244 27.41 -2.18 18.10
CA LEU A 244 27.61 -1.20 19.16
C LEU A 244 27.20 -1.73 20.54
N VAL A 245 26.12 -2.51 20.62
CA VAL A 245 25.70 -3.20 21.85
C VAL A 245 26.74 -4.24 22.26
N SER A 246 27.24 -5.06 21.34
CA SER A 246 28.29 -6.05 21.64
C SER A 246 29.62 -5.42 22.09
N GLU A 247 29.87 -4.18 21.66
CA GLU A 247 31.00 -3.35 22.08
C GLU A 247 30.73 -2.54 23.37
N ASN A 248 29.56 -2.71 24.01
CA ASN A 248 29.09 -1.92 25.17
C ASN A 248 29.06 -0.40 24.95
N ARG A 249 28.88 0.05 23.70
CA ARG A 249 28.82 1.48 23.33
C ARG A 249 27.41 2.05 23.41
N ILE A 250 26.41 1.19 23.35
CA ILE A 250 25.00 1.50 23.57
C ILE A 250 24.44 0.43 24.52
N MET A 251 23.66 0.85 25.51
CA MET A 251 22.96 -0.05 26.45
C MET A 251 21.44 0.12 26.40
N GLU A 252 20.93 1.04 25.57
CA GLU A 252 19.51 1.31 25.41
C GLU A 252 18.84 0.26 24.51
N ASP A 253 17.70 -0.28 24.95
CA ASP A 253 16.89 -1.22 24.18
C ASP A 253 16.02 -0.49 23.16
N VAL A 254 16.05 -0.97 21.91
CA VAL A 254 15.25 -0.46 20.80
C VAL A 254 13.75 -0.62 21.08
N ASP A 255 13.34 -1.69 21.77
CA ASP A 255 11.93 -2.05 21.96
C ASP A 255 11.27 -1.32 23.16
N GLY A 256 12.04 -0.95 24.18
CA GLY A 256 11.55 -0.18 25.34
C GLY A 256 11.04 1.23 24.99
N THR A 257 11.48 1.79 23.85
CA THR A 257 10.97 3.07 23.31
C THR A 257 9.66 2.93 22.54
N ALA A 258 9.39 1.75 21.97
CA ALA A 258 8.16 1.47 21.21
C ALA A 258 6.97 1.14 22.14
N GLU A 259 7.22 0.45 23.26
CA GLU A 259 6.17 0.10 24.23
C GLU A 259 5.60 1.32 24.98
N LYS A 260 6.42 2.35 25.26
CA LYS A 260 5.95 3.58 25.93
C LYS A 260 4.91 4.38 25.12
N LEU A 261 4.81 4.18 23.81
CA LEU A 261 3.82 4.80 22.93
C LEU A 261 2.67 3.85 22.55
N ALA A 262 2.79 2.55 22.84
CA ALA A 262 1.86 1.50 22.40
C ALA A 262 0.80 1.12 23.46
N GLY A 263 0.62 1.91 24.51
CA GLY A 263 -0.38 1.69 25.58
C GLY A 263 -1.86 1.64 25.14
N ALA A 264 -2.17 1.70 23.85
CA ALA A 264 -3.50 1.43 23.30
C ALA A 264 -3.56 0.00 22.73
N LYS A 265 -3.97 -0.96 23.56
CA LYS A 265 -4.17 -2.37 23.19
C LYS A 265 -5.12 -2.49 21.98
N ALA A 266 -4.65 -3.05 20.88
CA ALA A 266 -5.51 -3.57 19.82
C ALA A 266 -5.82 -5.04 20.11
N ASN A 267 -7.06 -5.31 20.55
CA ASN A 267 -7.58 -6.67 20.69
C ASN A 267 -7.46 -7.42 19.36
N THR A 268 -6.72 -8.53 19.36
CA THR A 268 -6.56 -9.42 18.21
C THR A 268 -7.75 -10.39 18.17
N PRO A 269 -8.55 -10.48 17.09
CA PRO A 269 -9.55 -11.54 16.96
C PRO A 269 -8.88 -12.90 16.67
N PRO A 270 -9.49 -14.01 17.08
CA PRO A 270 -8.91 -15.34 16.99
C PRO A 270 -8.96 -15.88 15.56
N GLY A 271 -7.85 -16.42 15.06
CA GLY A 271 -7.86 -17.17 13.80
C GLY A 271 -6.55 -17.23 13.04
N THR A 272 -5.47 -17.68 13.65
CA THR A 272 -4.37 -18.36 12.92
C THR A 272 -3.56 -19.21 13.91
N ARG A 273 -4.21 -20.25 14.44
CA ARG A 273 -3.48 -21.37 15.05
C ARG A 273 -3.10 -22.35 13.92
N GLY A 274 -1.83 -22.73 13.89
CA GLY A 274 -1.39 -24.00 13.32
C GLY A 274 -0.48 -23.92 12.10
N ILE A 275 0.79 -23.57 12.30
CA ILE A 275 1.86 -24.32 11.62
C ILE A 275 2.55 -25.11 12.73
N ALA A 276 2.02 -26.31 12.98
CA ALA A 276 2.69 -27.28 13.82
C ALA A 276 3.94 -27.77 13.08
N LYS A 277 5.09 -27.66 13.75
CA LYS A 277 6.28 -28.48 13.51
C LYS A 277 5.94 -29.97 13.68
N VAL A 278 6.91 -30.82 13.31
CA VAL A 278 7.12 -32.24 13.73
C VAL A 278 6.60 -33.23 12.67
N GLN A 279 7.33 -34.21 12.12
CA GLN A 279 8.69 -34.76 12.30
C GLN A 279 9.07 -35.54 11.04
N SER A 280 10.35 -35.54 10.65
CA SER A 280 10.92 -36.55 9.76
C SER A 280 11.02 -37.89 10.50
N LYS A 281 10.56 -38.97 9.86
CA LYS A 281 11.05 -40.33 10.11
C LYS A 281 11.90 -40.74 8.91
#